data_AF-A0A529Y1W4-F1
#
_entry.id   AF-A0A529Y1W4-F1
#
_cell.length_a   1.000
_cell.length_b   1.000
_cell.length_c   1.000
_cell.angle_alpha   90.00
_cell.angle_beta   90.00
_cell.angle_gamma   90.00
#
_symmetry.space_group_name_H-M   'P 1'
#
loop_
_entity.id
_entity.type
_entity.pdbx_description
1 polymer ?
#
loop_
_entity_poly.entity_id
_entity_poly.type
_entity_poly.pdbx_seq_one_letter_code
_entity_poly.pdbx_strand_id
1 'polypeptide(L)'
;MARNRGTVVGSGLNPETTFQVLLMTRSEVGIGVMWQHLTANLAAVALFVSGWNYVQPWLEGRSQKFRLLVFGCIMGWGAMASMLLTVEIRPGVLLDLRTSLVATAGLFAGLPGALVAAAFPLGYRIAIGGQGLTAGLVGIAVAFAAGVLANRSIGRRQTRAWQVLVFAVCVGLSGLVPISILPQTAAPVIDARLVLPLIALNMAATAVAGLVVLHTQLVTKERNLLRAAVAQAPDFYYVKNTRGQFVAVNQSVAAFHGYDHP
;
A
#
# COMPACT_ATOMS: atom_id res chain seq x y z
N MET A 1 -43.22 -31.60 -61.62
CA MET A 1 -42.89 -32.37 -60.39
C MET A 1 -41.44 -32.11 -60.04
N ALA A 2 -41.19 -31.19 -59.11
CA ALA A 2 -39.85 -30.72 -58.75
C ALA A 2 -39.35 -31.41 -57.46
N ARG A 3 -38.05 -31.72 -57.47
CA ARG A 3 -37.30 -32.54 -56.52
C ARG A 3 -37.02 -31.74 -55.23
N ASN A 4 -37.48 -32.23 -54.08
CA ASN A 4 -37.21 -31.67 -52.76
C ASN A 4 -35.88 -32.23 -52.23
N ARG A 5 -34.84 -31.39 -52.05
CA ARG A 5 -33.60 -31.74 -51.34
C ARG A 5 -33.64 -31.06 -49.97
N GLY A 6 -33.97 -31.83 -48.94
CA GLY A 6 -33.77 -31.44 -47.55
C GLY A 6 -32.28 -31.47 -47.23
N THR A 7 -31.72 -30.30 -46.94
CA THR A 7 -30.41 -30.16 -46.28
C THR A 7 -30.59 -30.46 -44.80
N VAL A 8 -30.22 -31.66 -44.38
CA VAL A 8 -30.05 -32.00 -42.96
C VAL A 8 -28.76 -31.34 -42.49
N VAL A 9 -28.86 -30.19 -41.84
CA VAL A 9 -27.76 -29.59 -41.09
C VAL A 9 -27.58 -30.44 -39.84
N GLY A 10 -26.54 -31.28 -39.84
CA GLY A 10 -26.11 -32.03 -38.66
C GLY A 10 -25.64 -31.08 -37.58
N SER A 11 -26.52 -30.74 -36.64
CA SER A 11 -26.19 -30.07 -35.38
C SER A 11 -25.55 -31.08 -34.42
N GLY A 12 -24.33 -31.52 -34.74
CA GLY A 12 -23.49 -32.30 -33.85
C GLY A 12 -22.49 -31.40 -33.15
N LEU A 13 -22.94 -30.56 -32.21
CA LEU A 13 -22.02 -30.03 -31.21
C LEU A 13 -21.62 -31.21 -30.32
N ASN A 14 -20.42 -31.71 -30.55
CA ASN A 14 -19.85 -32.82 -29.79
C ASN A 14 -19.87 -32.41 -28.30
N PRO A 15 -20.44 -33.20 -27.39
CA PRO A 15 -20.54 -32.80 -25.98
C PRO A 15 -19.16 -32.51 -25.36
N GLU A 16 -18.10 -33.16 -25.86
CA GLU A 16 -16.73 -32.87 -25.45
C GLU A 16 -16.22 -31.49 -25.88
N THR A 17 -16.56 -30.99 -27.08
CA THR A 17 -16.13 -29.65 -27.49
C THR A 17 -16.92 -28.57 -26.75
N THR A 18 -18.21 -28.78 -26.47
CA THR A 18 -18.98 -27.88 -25.61
C THR A 18 -18.43 -27.88 -24.18
N PHE A 19 -18.08 -29.04 -23.61
CA PHE A 19 -17.48 -29.12 -22.27
C PHE A 19 -16.10 -28.47 -22.21
N GLN A 20 -15.25 -28.67 -23.22
CA GLN A 20 -13.92 -28.06 -23.33
C GLN A 20 -14.01 -26.53 -23.49
N VAL A 21 -14.93 -26.02 -24.31
CA VAL A 21 -15.16 -24.58 -24.46
C VAL A 21 -15.73 -23.98 -23.18
N LEU A 22 -16.63 -24.68 -22.48
CA LEU A 22 -17.18 -24.25 -21.18
C LEU A 22 -16.10 -24.26 -20.08
N LEU A 23 -15.18 -25.23 -20.10
CA LEU A 23 -14.04 -25.31 -19.18
C LEU A 23 -13.01 -24.21 -19.46
N MET A 24 -12.69 -23.95 -20.74
CA MET A 24 -11.81 -22.85 -21.16
C MET A 24 -12.36 -21.48 -20.76
N THR A 25 -13.65 -21.22 -21.02
CA THR A 25 -14.30 -19.97 -20.58
C THR A 25 -14.34 -19.86 -19.06
N ARG A 26 -14.56 -20.95 -18.32
CA ARG A 26 -14.54 -20.92 -16.85
C ARG A 26 -13.16 -20.64 -16.26
N SER A 27 -12.08 -21.09 -16.91
CA SER A 27 -10.71 -20.82 -16.45
C SER A 27 -10.19 -19.44 -16.80
N GLU A 28 -10.49 -18.90 -17.99
CA GLU A 28 -10.05 -17.55 -18.37
C GLU A 28 -10.85 -16.45 -17.65
N VAL A 29 -12.14 -16.67 -17.42
CA VAL A 29 -13.00 -15.76 -16.65
C VAL A 29 -12.57 -15.71 -15.18
N GLY A 30 -12.05 -16.82 -14.61
CA GLY A 30 -11.55 -16.83 -13.23
C GLY A 30 -10.22 -16.07 -13.04
N ILE A 31 -9.28 -16.22 -13.98
CA ILE A 31 -7.95 -15.58 -13.89
C ILE A 31 -8.04 -14.08 -14.17
N GLY A 32 -8.79 -13.67 -15.21
CA GLY A 32 -8.96 -12.26 -15.54
C GLY A 32 -9.59 -11.45 -14.40
N VAL A 33 -10.66 -11.98 -13.80
CA VAL A 33 -11.33 -11.37 -12.64
C VAL A 33 -10.39 -11.29 -11.44
N MET A 34 -9.63 -12.35 -11.14
CA MET A 34 -8.63 -12.33 -10.06
C MET A 34 -7.59 -11.21 -10.25
N TRP A 35 -7.00 -11.08 -11.44
CA TRP A 35 -6.04 -10.01 -11.74
C TRP A 35 -6.66 -8.62 -11.64
N GLN A 36 -7.92 -8.45 -12.03
CA GLN A 36 -8.65 -7.19 -11.87
C GLN A 36 -8.74 -6.76 -10.40
N HIS A 37 -9.06 -7.68 -9.47
CA HIS A 37 -9.13 -7.35 -8.04
C HIS A 37 -7.76 -7.08 -7.43
N LEU A 38 -6.74 -7.83 -7.85
CA LEU A 38 -5.37 -7.66 -7.39
C LEU A 38 -4.77 -6.32 -7.86
N THR A 39 -5.05 -5.93 -9.11
CA THR A 39 -4.61 -4.64 -9.66
C THR A 39 -5.37 -3.47 -9.04
N ALA A 40 -6.68 -3.60 -8.79
CA ALA A 40 -7.45 -2.59 -8.06
C ALA A 40 -6.89 -2.36 -6.65
N ASN A 41 -6.52 -3.43 -5.94
CA ASN A 41 -5.85 -3.35 -4.65
C ASN A 41 -4.51 -2.63 -4.73
N LEU A 42 -3.68 -2.94 -5.73
CA LEU A 42 -2.39 -2.28 -5.92
C LEU A 42 -2.57 -0.78 -6.22
N ALA A 43 -3.57 -0.44 -7.03
CA ALA A 43 -3.93 0.95 -7.30
C ALA A 43 -4.37 1.69 -6.03
N ALA A 44 -5.15 1.04 -5.16
CA ALA A 44 -5.50 1.61 -3.86
C ALA A 44 -4.26 1.88 -3.00
N VAL A 45 -3.34 0.91 -2.87
CA VAL A 45 -2.07 1.12 -2.15
C VAL A 45 -1.32 2.33 -2.72
N ALA A 46 -1.15 2.40 -4.04
CA ALA A 46 -0.48 3.51 -4.70
C ALA A 46 -1.18 4.86 -4.44
N LEU A 47 -2.52 4.89 -4.48
CA LEU A 47 -3.32 6.08 -4.20
C LEU A 47 -3.09 6.60 -2.79
N PHE A 48 -3.17 5.75 -1.77
CA PHE A 48 -3.01 6.18 -0.37
C PHE A 48 -1.56 6.58 -0.05
N VAL A 49 -0.57 5.88 -0.62
CA VAL A 49 0.85 6.25 -0.52
C VAL A 49 1.10 7.60 -1.21
N SER A 50 0.54 7.82 -2.40
CA SER A 50 0.66 9.10 -3.12
C SER A 50 -0.09 10.23 -2.39
N GLY A 51 -1.26 9.93 -1.82
CA GLY A 51 -2.03 10.85 -0.99
C GLY A 51 -1.23 11.34 0.22
N TRP A 52 -0.45 10.45 0.85
CA TRP A 52 0.48 10.88 1.90
C TRP A 52 1.51 11.90 1.40
N ASN A 53 2.11 11.70 0.23
CA ASN A 53 3.09 12.64 -0.33
C ASN A 53 2.49 14.03 -0.58
N TYR A 54 1.20 14.09 -0.92
CA TYR A 54 0.51 15.37 -1.10
C TYR A 54 0.16 16.05 0.24
N VAL A 55 -0.24 15.27 1.25
CA VAL A 55 -0.64 15.80 2.57
C VAL A 55 0.56 16.18 3.44
N GLN A 56 1.69 15.47 3.33
CA GLN A 56 2.86 15.67 4.19
C GLN A 56 3.38 17.12 4.22
N PRO A 57 3.54 17.85 3.10
CA PRO A 57 4.03 19.22 3.10
C PRO A 57 3.11 20.19 3.85
N TRP A 58 1.80 19.96 3.83
CA TRP A 58 0.82 20.80 4.55
C TRP A 58 0.88 20.60 6.06
N LEU A 59 1.52 19.52 6.50
CA LEU A 59 1.76 19.24 7.91
C LEU A 59 3.13 19.76 8.40
N GLU A 60 3.89 20.45 7.54
CA GLU A 60 5.13 21.13 7.94
C GLU A 60 4.82 22.19 9.02
N GLY A 61 5.53 22.11 10.15
CA GLY A 61 5.30 22.96 11.33
C GLY A 61 4.35 22.38 12.39
N ARG A 62 3.63 21.29 12.11
CA ARG A 62 2.84 20.56 13.12
C ARG A 62 3.71 19.61 13.95
N SER A 63 3.22 19.24 15.14
CA SER A 63 3.94 18.33 16.03
C SER A 63 4.21 16.97 15.38
N GLN A 64 5.34 16.35 15.72
CA GLN A 64 5.71 15.05 15.16
C GLN A 64 4.65 13.98 15.46
N LYS A 65 4.07 13.99 16.66
CA LYS A 65 2.98 13.07 17.03
C LYS A 65 1.79 13.19 16.10
N PHE A 66 1.35 14.41 15.79
CA PHE A 66 0.22 14.65 14.88
C PHE A 66 0.47 14.08 13.48
N ARG A 67 1.68 14.29 12.94
CA ARG A 67 2.08 13.75 11.63
C ARG A 67 2.03 12.22 11.60
N LEU A 68 2.50 11.55 12.65
CA LEU A 68 2.47 10.08 12.77
C LEU A 68 1.03 9.55 12.82
N LEU A 69 0.13 10.25 13.52
CA LEU A 69 -1.28 9.87 13.59
C LEU A 69 -1.97 10.04 12.23
N VAL A 70 -1.76 11.17 11.54
CA VAL A 70 -2.34 11.41 10.21
C VAL A 70 -1.84 10.38 9.19
N PHE A 71 -0.54 10.06 9.22
CA PHE A 71 0.02 9.00 8.38
C PHE A 71 -0.63 7.64 8.68
N GLY A 72 -0.78 7.29 9.96
CA GLY A 72 -1.49 6.09 10.38
C GLY A 72 -2.93 6.06 9.89
N CYS A 73 -3.65 7.18 9.96
CA CYS A 73 -5.01 7.29 9.43
C CYS A 73 -5.06 7.04 7.92
N ILE A 74 -4.18 7.66 7.13
CA ILE A 74 -4.15 7.50 5.67
C ILE A 74 -3.84 6.05 5.30
N MET A 75 -2.84 5.43 5.94
CA MET A 75 -2.49 4.03 5.70
C MET A 75 -3.60 3.08 6.17
N GLY A 76 -4.25 3.35 7.30
CA GLY A 76 -5.37 2.56 7.81
C GLY A 76 -6.60 2.62 6.92
N TRP A 77 -6.97 3.80 6.43
CA TRP A 77 -8.01 3.97 5.44
C TRP A 77 -7.68 3.22 4.14
N GLY A 78 -6.43 3.27 3.70
CA GLY A 78 -5.99 2.49 2.54
C GLY A 78 -6.07 0.98 2.77
N ALA A 79 -5.71 0.52 3.97
CA ALA A 79 -5.83 -0.90 4.33
C ALA A 79 -7.29 -1.35 4.33
N MET A 80 -8.20 -0.52 4.83
CA MET A 80 -9.64 -0.77 4.77
C MET A 80 -10.19 -0.74 3.34
N ALA A 81 -9.77 0.24 2.52
CA ALA A 81 -10.13 0.32 1.11
C ALA A 81 -9.64 -0.91 0.32
N SER A 82 -8.44 -1.40 0.63
CA SER A 82 -7.92 -2.65 0.08
C SER A 82 -8.85 -3.83 0.43
N MET A 83 -9.34 -3.93 1.67
CA MET A 83 -10.31 -4.96 2.03
C MET A 83 -11.65 -4.84 1.30
N LEU A 84 -12.09 -3.61 0.96
CA LEU A 84 -13.34 -3.35 0.24
C LEU A 84 -13.27 -3.72 -1.25
N LEU A 85 -12.09 -3.59 -1.87
CA LEU A 85 -11.88 -3.88 -3.29
C LEU A 85 -11.62 -5.36 -3.57
N THR A 86 -11.44 -6.15 -2.52
CA THR A 86 -11.16 -7.57 -2.62
C THR A 86 -12.41 -8.39 -2.88
N VAL A 87 -12.25 -9.40 -3.72
CA VAL A 87 -13.26 -10.44 -3.90
C VAL A 87 -13.12 -11.53 -2.85
N GLU A 88 -14.26 -11.87 -2.27
CA GLU A 88 -14.41 -13.07 -1.46
C GLU A 88 -14.35 -14.30 -2.35
N ILE A 89 -13.29 -15.09 -2.19
CA ILE A 89 -13.13 -16.36 -2.91
C ILE A 89 -14.02 -17.44 -2.29
N ARG A 90 -14.25 -17.34 -0.98
CA ARG A 90 -15.23 -18.08 -0.19
C ARG A 90 -15.77 -17.17 0.91
N PRO A 91 -16.93 -17.47 1.51
CA PRO A 91 -17.52 -16.65 2.57
C PRO A 91 -16.51 -16.34 3.68
N GLY A 92 -16.12 -15.07 3.78
CA GLY A 92 -15.18 -14.59 4.78
C GLY A 92 -13.68 -14.85 4.49
N VAL A 93 -13.28 -15.33 3.31
CA VAL A 93 -11.86 -15.42 2.89
C VAL A 93 -11.56 -14.28 1.91
N LEU A 94 -11.00 -13.20 2.45
CA LEU A 94 -10.58 -12.00 1.72
C LEU A 94 -9.08 -12.06 1.48
N LEU A 95 -8.66 -12.03 0.21
CA LEU A 95 -7.26 -11.86 -0.19
C LEU A 95 -7.02 -10.44 -0.70
N ASP A 96 -6.21 -9.68 0.02
CA ASP A 96 -6.01 -8.26 -0.19
C ASP A 96 -4.55 -7.86 0.06
N LEU A 97 -4.23 -6.59 -0.16
CA LEU A 97 -2.90 -6.03 0.08
C LEU A 97 -2.84 -5.23 1.39
N ARG A 98 -3.77 -5.42 2.32
CA ARG A 98 -3.88 -4.59 3.55
C ARG A 98 -2.64 -4.66 4.43
N THR A 99 -1.98 -5.81 4.44
CA THR A 99 -0.77 -6.04 5.26
C THR A 99 0.36 -5.12 4.84
N SER A 100 0.45 -4.76 3.55
CA SER A 100 1.46 -3.83 3.06
C SER A 100 1.32 -2.45 3.73
N LEU A 101 0.12 -1.88 3.73
CA LEU A 101 -0.16 -0.55 4.29
C LEU A 101 -0.02 -0.52 5.82
N VAL A 102 -0.53 -1.54 6.52
CA VAL A 102 -0.37 -1.65 7.98
C VAL A 102 1.10 -1.80 8.37
N ALA A 103 1.85 -2.63 7.63
CA ALA A 103 3.27 -2.84 7.88
C ALA A 103 4.09 -1.58 7.57
N THR A 104 3.82 -0.88 6.46
CA THR A 104 4.43 0.41 6.13
C THR A 104 4.12 1.47 7.20
N ALA A 105 2.89 1.52 7.71
CA ALA A 105 2.54 2.37 8.84
C ALA A 105 3.41 2.05 10.07
N GLY A 106 3.59 0.77 10.41
CA GLY A 106 4.50 0.37 11.47
C GLY A 106 5.94 0.78 11.24
N LEU A 107 6.46 0.58 10.03
CA LEU A 107 7.85 0.86 9.67
C LEU A 107 8.19 2.35 9.78
N PHE A 108 7.33 3.25 9.29
CA PHE A 108 7.64 4.69 9.23
C PHE A 108 7.00 5.51 10.35
N ALA A 109 5.89 5.05 10.93
CA ALA A 109 5.16 5.77 11.97
C ALA A 109 5.43 5.23 13.39
N GLY A 110 6.12 4.08 13.48
CA GLY A 110 6.32 3.36 14.73
C GLY A 110 4.99 2.93 15.37
N LEU A 111 5.05 2.65 16.67
CA LEU A 111 3.88 2.19 17.44
C LEU A 111 2.63 3.09 17.33
N PRO A 112 2.70 4.43 17.48
CA PRO A 112 1.48 5.24 17.50
C PRO A 112 0.74 5.24 16.16
N GLY A 113 1.44 5.38 15.04
CA GLY A 113 0.78 5.34 13.73
C GLY A 113 0.38 3.92 13.32
N ALA A 114 1.12 2.88 13.76
CA ALA A 114 0.72 1.49 13.55
C ALA A 114 -0.60 1.15 14.23
N LEU A 115 -0.80 1.62 15.48
CA LEU A 115 -2.03 1.38 16.24
C LEU A 115 -3.23 1.98 15.53
N VAL A 116 -3.08 3.23 15.08
CA VAL A 116 -4.12 3.92 14.31
C VAL A 116 -4.38 3.19 12.99
N ALA A 117 -3.34 2.82 12.24
CA ALA A 117 -3.48 2.15 10.96
C ALA A 117 -4.15 0.77 11.09
N ALA A 118 -3.83 0.00 12.14
CA ALA A 118 -4.41 -1.32 12.37
C ALA A 118 -5.87 -1.25 12.85
N ALA A 119 -6.28 -0.18 13.54
CA ALA A 119 -7.63 -0.04 14.08
C ALA A 119 -8.72 -0.09 12.98
N PHE A 120 -8.48 0.51 11.82
CA PHE A 120 -9.42 0.52 10.69
C PHE A 120 -9.70 -0.89 10.12
N PRO A 121 -8.70 -1.63 9.60
CA PRO A 121 -8.93 -2.97 9.07
C PRO A 121 -9.35 -3.97 10.16
N LEU A 122 -8.91 -3.82 11.42
CA LEU A 122 -9.40 -4.66 12.53
C LEU A 122 -10.89 -4.44 12.77
N GLY A 123 -11.32 -3.19 12.91
CA GLY A 123 -12.73 -2.86 13.12
C GLY A 123 -13.61 -3.36 11.97
N TYR A 124 -13.18 -3.12 10.73
CA TYR A 124 -13.89 -3.61 9.54
C TYR A 124 -13.96 -5.14 9.51
N ARG A 125 -12.86 -5.83 9.82
CA ARG A 125 -12.80 -7.30 9.79
C ARG A 125 -13.68 -7.94 10.86
N ILE A 126 -13.72 -7.36 12.07
CA ILE A 126 -14.59 -7.83 13.16
C ILE A 126 -16.06 -7.63 12.77
N ALA A 127 -16.39 -6.52 12.12
CA ALA A 127 -17.76 -6.23 11.69
C ALA A 127 -18.29 -7.21 10.63
N ILE A 128 -17.47 -7.63 9.67
CA ILE A 128 -17.87 -8.63 8.65
C ILE A 128 -18.02 -10.02 9.27
N GLY A 129 -17.12 -10.39 10.18
CA GLY A 129 -17.06 -11.75 10.73
C GLY A 129 -16.71 -12.81 9.67
N GLY A 130 -17.25 -14.02 9.83
CA GLY A 130 -17.06 -15.14 8.91
C GLY A 130 -15.92 -16.09 9.25
N GLN A 131 -15.79 -17.16 8.46
CA GLN A 131 -14.87 -18.28 8.76
C GLN A 131 -13.39 -17.89 8.73
N GLY A 132 -13.02 -16.84 7.99
CA GLY A 132 -11.66 -16.32 7.95
C GLY A 132 -11.34 -15.24 8.99
N LEU A 133 -12.20 -15.00 9.99
CA LEU A 133 -12.00 -13.93 10.98
C LEU A 133 -10.65 -14.09 11.70
N THR A 134 -10.38 -15.25 12.29
CA THR A 134 -9.15 -15.53 13.03
C THR A 134 -7.90 -15.33 12.17
N ALA A 135 -7.88 -15.91 10.97
CA ALA A 135 -6.81 -15.71 10.00
C ALA A 135 -6.61 -14.23 9.65
N GLY A 136 -7.70 -13.49 9.44
CA GLY A 136 -7.65 -12.05 9.14
C GLY A 136 -7.04 -11.22 10.27
N LEU A 137 -7.47 -11.47 11.51
CA LEU A 137 -6.95 -10.79 12.70
C LEU A 137 -5.47 -11.10 12.92
N VAL A 138 -5.07 -12.36 12.77
CA VAL A 138 -3.66 -12.77 12.87
C VAL A 138 -2.83 -12.11 11.77
N GLY A 139 -3.32 -12.08 10.53
CA GLY A 139 -2.61 -11.41 9.43
C GLY A 139 -2.37 -9.92 9.69
N ILE A 140 -3.36 -9.21 10.25
CA ILE A 140 -3.21 -7.79 10.63
C ILE A 140 -2.23 -7.64 11.80
N ALA A 141 -2.35 -8.49 12.83
CA ALA A 141 -1.47 -8.47 14.00
C ALA A 141 0.00 -8.75 13.61
N VAL A 142 0.24 -9.70 12.69
CA VAL A 142 1.57 -10.02 12.17
C VAL A 142 2.14 -8.85 11.37
N ALA A 143 1.36 -8.23 10.48
CA ALA A 143 1.80 -7.06 9.73
C ALA A 143 2.13 -5.86 10.66
N PHE A 144 1.28 -5.62 11.65
CA PHE A 144 1.51 -4.61 12.69
C PHE A 144 2.81 -4.88 13.46
N ALA A 145 2.99 -6.12 13.96
CA ALA A 145 4.18 -6.51 14.71
C ALA A 145 5.44 -6.39 13.84
N ALA A 146 5.40 -6.88 12.60
CA ALA A 146 6.51 -6.80 11.66
C ALA A 146 6.94 -5.35 11.42
N GLY A 147 5.99 -4.45 11.14
CA GLY A 147 6.26 -3.03 10.94
C GLY A 147 6.86 -2.35 12.18
N VAL A 148 6.28 -2.59 13.35
CA VAL A 148 6.76 -1.99 14.61
C VAL A 148 8.12 -2.54 15.03
N LEU A 149 8.36 -3.84 14.86
CA LEU A 149 9.66 -4.46 15.15
C LEU A 149 10.73 -3.95 14.17
N ALA A 150 10.40 -3.81 12.89
CA ALA A 150 11.31 -3.24 11.90
C ALA A 150 11.64 -1.77 12.22
N ASN A 151 10.66 -0.96 12.63
CA ASN A 151 10.90 0.41 13.07
C ASN A 151 11.84 0.47 14.28
N ARG A 152 11.63 -0.41 15.27
CA ARG A 152 12.49 -0.47 16.47
C ARG A 152 13.89 -0.98 16.18
N SER A 153 14.05 -1.96 15.29
CA SER A 153 15.36 -2.53 14.95
C SER A 153 16.21 -1.60 14.09
N ILE A 154 15.60 -0.84 13.18
CA ILE A 154 16.27 0.22 12.41
C ILE A 154 16.62 1.39 13.33
N GLY A 155 15.79 1.66 14.34
CA GLY A 155 16.04 2.65 15.37
C GLY A 155 16.06 4.08 14.83
N ARG A 156 16.86 4.96 15.46
CA ARG A 156 17.05 6.37 15.00
C ARG A 156 17.95 6.52 13.77
N ARG A 157 18.47 5.41 13.22
CA ARG A 157 19.32 5.45 12.04
C ARG A 157 18.47 5.78 10.82
N GLN A 158 19.08 6.41 9.82
CA GLN A 158 18.39 6.65 8.55
C GLN A 158 18.06 5.31 7.89
N THR A 159 16.77 5.05 7.68
CA THR A 159 16.30 3.89 6.94
C THR A 159 16.93 3.87 5.55
N ARG A 160 17.53 2.75 5.16
CA ARG A 160 18.14 2.57 3.83
C ARG A 160 17.19 1.82 2.90
N ALA A 161 17.33 2.06 1.59
CA ALA A 161 16.48 1.41 0.59
C ALA A 161 16.51 -0.12 0.67
N TRP A 162 17.69 -0.73 0.88
CA TRP A 162 17.81 -2.19 1.03
C TRP A 162 17.06 -2.74 2.25
N GLN A 163 16.97 -1.98 3.35
CA GLN A 163 16.22 -2.39 4.54
C GLN A 163 14.72 -2.43 4.26
N VAL A 164 14.23 -1.48 3.45
CA VAL A 164 12.84 -1.47 2.97
C VAL A 164 12.55 -2.66 2.07
N LEU A 165 13.48 -3.04 1.19
CA LEU A 165 13.32 -4.20 0.31
C LEU A 165 13.29 -5.52 1.11
N VAL A 166 14.21 -5.70 2.06
CA VAL A 166 14.20 -6.86 2.97
C VAL A 166 12.90 -6.90 3.77
N PHE A 167 12.47 -5.75 4.30
CA PHE A 167 11.20 -5.64 4.99
C PHE A 167 10.01 -6.03 4.11
N ALA A 168 9.97 -5.59 2.86
CA ALA A 168 8.91 -5.93 1.92
C ALA A 168 8.84 -7.44 1.65
N VAL A 169 10.00 -8.11 1.53
CA VAL A 169 10.08 -9.58 1.43
C VAL A 169 9.51 -10.23 2.68
N CYS A 170 9.92 -9.79 3.87
CA CYS A 170 9.41 -10.33 5.14
C CYS A 170 7.90 -10.16 5.27
N VAL A 171 7.35 -9.00 4.91
CA VAL A 171 5.90 -8.72 4.95
C VAL A 171 5.15 -9.60 3.96
N GLY A 172 5.65 -9.76 2.73
CA GLY A 172 5.05 -10.66 1.75
C GLY A 172 4.99 -12.10 2.23
N LEU A 173 6.11 -12.62 2.74
CA LEU A 173 6.18 -13.98 3.30
C LEU A 173 5.32 -14.15 4.56
N SER A 174 5.14 -13.09 5.34
CA SER A 174 4.26 -13.12 6.52
C SER A 174 2.80 -13.43 6.18
N GLY A 175 2.39 -13.22 4.93
CA GLY A 175 1.09 -13.62 4.39
C GLY A 175 0.84 -15.14 4.40
N LEU A 176 1.88 -15.97 4.56
CA LEU A 176 1.74 -17.41 4.73
C LEU A 176 1.14 -17.80 6.10
N VAL A 177 1.37 -16.98 7.13
CA VAL A 177 0.85 -17.21 8.49
C VAL A 177 -0.68 -17.23 8.55
N PRO A 178 -1.41 -16.22 8.03
CA PRO A 178 -2.87 -16.27 8.04
C PRO A 178 -3.40 -17.40 7.15
N ILE A 179 -2.71 -17.76 6.06
CA ILE A 179 -3.12 -18.86 5.18
C ILE A 179 -3.07 -20.21 5.90
N SER A 180 -2.06 -20.46 6.73
CA SER A 180 -1.94 -21.73 7.46
C SER A 180 -2.99 -21.91 8.57
N ILE A 181 -3.64 -20.82 8.99
CA ILE A 181 -4.69 -20.82 10.03
C ILE A 181 -6.08 -20.98 9.40
N LEU A 182 -6.21 -20.85 8.08
CA LEU A 182 -7.51 -20.96 7.42
C LEU A 182 -8.13 -22.36 7.62
N PRO A 183 -9.48 -22.44 7.75
CA PRO A 183 -10.16 -23.71 7.87
C PRO A 183 -9.86 -24.64 6.69
N GLN A 184 -9.76 -25.95 6.94
CA GLN A 184 -9.48 -26.95 5.89
C GLN A 184 -10.52 -26.94 4.75
N THR A 185 -11.72 -26.40 5.01
CA THR A 185 -12.77 -26.19 3.99
C THR A 185 -12.37 -25.20 2.89
N ALA A 186 -11.42 -24.30 3.15
CA ALA A 186 -10.91 -23.33 2.17
C ALA A 186 -9.66 -23.84 1.41
N ALA A 187 -8.96 -24.85 1.95
CA ALA A 187 -7.72 -25.39 1.39
C ALA A 187 -7.79 -25.81 -0.09
N PRO A 188 -8.85 -26.47 -0.62
CA PRO A 188 -8.84 -26.92 -2.02
C PRO A 188 -8.94 -25.78 -3.05
N VAL A 189 -9.22 -24.54 -2.62
CA VAL A 189 -9.29 -23.37 -3.51
C VAL A 189 -8.02 -22.52 -3.44
N ILE A 190 -7.22 -22.70 -2.39
CA ILE A 190 -5.99 -21.93 -2.15
C ILE A 190 -4.83 -22.75 -2.70
N ASP A 191 -4.49 -22.49 -3.96
CA ASP A 191 -3.36 -23.14 -4.64
C ASP A 191 -2.17 -22.17 -4.83
N ALA A 192 -1.07 -22.72 -5.33
CA ALA A 192 0.13 -21.94 -5.62
C ALA A 192 -0.13 -20.84 -6.68
N ARG A 193 -1.10 -21.03 -7.59
CA ARG A 193 -1.41 -20.07 -8.67
C ARG A 193 -2.07 -18.81 -8.12
N LEU A 194 -2.74 -18.91 -6.98
CA LEU A 194 -3.34 -17.78 -6.27
C LEU A 194 -2.38 -17.17 -5.23
N VAL A 195 -1.70 -18.01 -4.45
CA VAL A 195 -0.86 -17.55 -3.33
C VAL A 195 0.41 -16.85 -3.81
N LEU A 196 1.07 -17.35 -4.86
CA LEU A 196 2.31 -16.74 -5.34
C LEU A 196 2.11 -15.31 -5.86
N PRO A 197 1.12 -15.02 -6.74
CA PRO A 197 0.85 -13.66 -7.18
C PRO A 197 0.47 -12.73 -6.03
N LEU A 198 -0.30 -13.22 -5.06
CA LEU A 198 -0.67 -12.42 -3.89
C LEU A 198 0.56 -12.01 -3.07
N ILE A 199 1.45 -12.96 -2.76
CA ILE A 199 2.70 -12.68 -2.05
C ILE A 199 3.56 -11.70 -2.84
N ALA A 200 3.76 -11.96 -4.14
CA ALA A 200 4.55 -11.10 -5.01
C ALA A 200 4.01 -9.67 -5.07
N LEU A 201 2.68 -9.51 -5.16
CA LEU A 201 2.04 -8.20 -5.15
C LEU A 201 2.12 -7.53 -3.79
N ASN A 202 2.04 -8.28 -2.69
CA ASN A 202 2.21 -7.72 -1.34
C ASN A 202 3.64 -7.23 -1.12
N MET A 203 4.63 -7.99 -1.60
CA MET A 203 6.02 -7.57 -1.64
C MET A 203 6.20 -6.31 -2.48
N ALA A 204 5.65 -6.28 -3.70
CA ALA A 204 5.74 -5.14 -4.59
C ALA A 204 5.06 -3.90 -3.99
N ALA A 205 3.84 -4.05 -3.46
CA ALA A 205 3.08 -3.00 -2.79
C ALA A 205 3.85 -2.43 -1.59
N THR A 206 4.40 -3.30 -0.73
CA THR A 206 5.17 -2.88 0.45
C THR A 206 6.47 -2.18 0.05
N ALA A 207 7.16 -2.69 -0.97
CA ALA A 207 8.39 -2.10 -1.49
C ALA A 207 8.13 -0.72 -2.09
N VAL A 208 7.12 -0.59 -2.96
CA VAL A 208 6.73 0.69 -3.55
C VAL A 208 6.31 1.67 -2.46
N ALA A 209 5.41 1.28 -1.57
CA ALA A 209 4.95 2.11 -0.46
C ALA A 209 6.13 2.61 0.38
N GLY A 210 7.02 1.70 0.78
CA GLY A 210 8.16 2.04 1.62
C GLY A 210 9.22 2.88 0.91
N LEU A 211 9.55 2.59 -0.35
CA LEU A 211 10.55 3.34 -1.10
C LEU A 211 10.06 4.75 -1.42
N VAL A 212 8.78 4.92 -1.74
CA VAL A 212 8.17 6.23 -1.98
C VAL A 212 8.21 7.06 -0.70
N VAL A 213 7.76 6.50 0.43
CA VAL A 213 7.80 7.22 1.73
C VAL A 213 9.25 7.54 2.12
N LEU A 214 10.18 6.61 1.94
CA LEU A 214 11.59 6.83 2.21
C LEU A 214 12.16 7.96 1.36
N HIS A 215 11.90 7.95 0.05
CA HIS A 215 12.36 8.98 -0.87
C HIS A 215 11.86 10.36 -0.44
N THR A 216 10.57 10.48 -0.13
CA THR A 216 9.98 11.75 0.34
C THR A 216 10.61 12.24 1.65
N GLN A 217 10.93 11.33 2.58
CA GLN A 217 11.64 11.69 3.82
C GLN A 217 13.07 12.17 3.55
N LEU A 218 13.80 11.52 2.64
CA LEU A 218 15.16 11.91 2.26
C LEU A 218 15.19 13.28 1.60
N VAL A 219 14.33 13.52 0.60
CA VAL A 219 14.21 14.81 -0.09
C VAL A 219 13.83 15.92 0.88
N THR A 220 12.89 15.66 1.79
CA THR A 220 12.49 16.65 2.81
C THR A 220 13.65 16.96 3.75
N LYS A 221 14.40 15.95 4.17
CA LYS A 221 15.55 16.12 5.06
C LYS A 221 16.67 16.91 4.40
N GLU A 222 17.03 16.57 3.16
CA GLU A 222 18.03 17.28 2.37
C GLU A 222 17.64 18.75 2.17
N ARG A 223 16.39 19.00 1.75
CA ARG A 223 15.87 20.37 1.60
C ARG A 223 15.95 21.16 2.91
N ASN A 224 15.64 20.54 4.05
CA ASN A 224 15.72 21.21 5.34
C ASN A 224 17.17 21.52 5.76
N LEU A 225 18.12 20.63 5.46
CA LEU A 225 19.54 20.88 5.69
C LEU A 225 20.07 22.02 4.82
N LEU A 226 19.72 22.04 3.53
CA LEU A 226 20.09 23.12 2.61
C LEU A 226 19.49 24.46 3.04
N ARG A 227 18.20 24.49 3.42
CA ARG A 227 17.55 25.69 3.95
C ARG A 227 18.25 26.20 5.21
N ALA A 228 18.61 25.31 6.14
CA ALA A 228 19.33 25.69 7.35
C ALA A 228 20.74 26.26 7.04
N ALA A 229 21.47 25.63 6.12
CA ALA A 229 22.79 26.10 5.70
C ALA A 229 22.73 27.49 5.05
N VAL A 230 21.77 27.71 4.14
CA VAL A 230 21.57 29.02 3.49
C VAL A 230 21.11 30.08 4.49
N ALA A 231 20.17 29.73 5.39
CA ALA A 231 19.67 30.64 6.41
C ALA A 231 20.78 31.16 7.34
N GLN A 232 21.78 30.32 7.64
CA GLN A 232 22.89 30.63 8.55
C GLN A 232 24.16 31.13 7.83
N ALA A 233 24.18 31.17 6.50
CA ALA A 233 25.36 31.59 5.76
C ALA A 233 25.67 33.09 6.01
N PRO A 234 26.96 33.45 6.18
CA PRO A 234 27.36 34.84 6.43
C PRO A 234 27.14 35.75 5.20
N ASP A 235 27.19 35.17 3.99
CA ASP A 235 26.96 35.91 2.76
C ASP A 235 25.49 36.30 2.60
N PHE A 236 25.24 37.34 1.79
CA PHE A 236 23.90 37.79 1.49
C PHE A 236 23.25 36.93 0.42
N TYR A 237 22.37 36.02 0.85
CA TYR A 237 21.53 35.24 -0.04
C TYR A 237 20.13 35.84 -0.10
N TYR A 238 19.71 36.23 -1.30
CA TYR A 238 18.36 36.75 -1.53
C TYR A 238 17.89 36.48 -2.96
N VAL A 239 16.57 36.40 -3.12
CA VAL A 239 15.89 36.28 -4.41
C VAL A 239 14.99 37.49 -4.58
N LYS A 240 15.13 38.19 -5.71
CA LYS A 240 14.24 39.29 -6.09
C LYS A 240 13.31 38.84 -7.22
N ASN A 241 12.08 39.36 -7.23
CA ASN A 241 11.21 39.21 -8.39
C ASN A 241 11.63 40.16 -9.53
N THR A 242 10.96 40.05 -10.68
CA THR A 242 11.18 40.93 -11.84
C THR A 242 10.92 42.42 -11.58
N ARG A 243 10.24 42.75 -10.47
CA ARG A 243 9.99 44.12 -10.00
C ARG A 243 11.03 44.60 -8.98
N GLY A 244 12.10 43.83 -8.72
CA GLY A 244 13.17 44.17 -7.79
C GLY A 244 12.83 43.99 -6.30
N GLN A 245 11.67 43.42 -5.97
CA GLN A 245 11.25 43.19 -4.58
C GLN A 245 11.84 41.88 -4.04
N PHE A 246 12.29 41.88 -2.78
CA PHE A 246 12.76 40.68 -2.09
C PHE A 246 11.61 39.68 -1.91
N VAL A 247 11.80 38.44 -2.37
CA VAL A 247 10.84 37.32 -2.28
C VAL A 247 11.30 36.28 -1.25
N ALA A 248 12.62 36.13 -1.10
CA ALA A 248 13.23 35.28 -0.10
C ALA A 248 14.59 35.88 0.28
N VAL A 249 14.94 35.82 1.56
CA VAL A 249 16.22 36.29 2.09
C VAL A 249 16.74 35.29 3.14
N ASN A 250 18.03 35.34 3.47
CA ASN A 250 18.59 34.65 4.63
C ASN A 250 18.71 35.59 5.83
N GLN A 251 19.09 35.04 6.99
CA GLN A 251 19.16 35.79 8.25
C GLN A 251 20.12 36.99 8.17
N SER A 252 21.24 36.85 7.47
CA SER A 252 22.24 37.91 7.32
C SER A 252 21.70 39.14 6.58
N VAL A 253 20.93 38.93 5.50
CA VAL A 253 20.27 40.02 4.76
C VAL A 253 19.18 40.67 5.61
N ALA A 254 18.36 39.88 6.30
CA ALA A 254 17.31 40.38 7.18
C ALA A 254 17.90 41.29 8.28
N ALA A 255 18.92 40.79 8.98
CA ALA A 255 19.60 41.53 10.04
C ALA A 255 20.28 42.80 9.52
N PHE A 256 20.92 42.76 8.35
CA PHE A 256 21.53 43.93 7.72
C PHE A 256 20.52 45.03 7.40
N HIS A 257 19.30 44.64 7.01
CA HIS A 257 18.19 45.56 6.74
C HIS A 257 17.34 45.90 7.98
N GLY A 258 17.74 45.44 9.18
CA GLY A 258 17.06 45.76 10.44
C GLY A 258 15.83 44.91 10.78
N TYR A 259 15.68 43.73 10.17
CA TYR A 259 14.61 42.78 10.46
C TYR A 259 15.10 41.64 11.35
N ASP A 260 14.27 41.22 12.31
CA ASP A 260 14.60 40.13 13.24
C ASP A 260 14.60 38.75 12.55
N HIS A 261 13.81 38.60 11.48
CA HIS A 261 13.61 37.34 10.77
C HIS A 261 13.53 37.53 9.24
N PRO A 262 14.01 36.53 8.46
CA PRO A 262 13.96 36.52 6.99
C PRO A 262 12.57 36.28 6.40
#